data_AF-A0A5M3YKV8-F1
#
_entry.id   AF-A0A5M3YKV8-F1
#
_cell.length_a   1.000
_cell.length_b   1.000
_cell.length_c   1.000
_cell.angle_alpha   90.00
_cell.angle_beta   90.00
_cell.angle_gamma   90.00
#
_symmetry.space_group_name_H-M   'P 1'
#
loop_
_entity.id
_entity.type
_entity.pdbx_description
1 polymer ?
#
loop_
_entity_poly.entity_id
_entity_poly.type
_entity_poly.pdbx_seq_one_letter_code
_entity_poly.pdbx_strand_id
1 'polypeptide(L)'
;MIGDSIATLRNLCELGVRYATLTHNCHNSYADAAMVDVASGVSAAAEPYWGGVSPLGQALIKMNRMGMMVDLSHTSFDTMRDTLGGPPGKGWDGSLAPSIFSHSSSYALCPHPRNVPDDVLHRQ
;
A
#
# COMPACT_ATOMS: atom_id res chain seq x y z
N MET A 1 9.87 0.90 7.60
CA MET A 1 9.95 1.56 8.93
C MET A 1 9.05 0.85 9.97
N ILE A 2 9.12 -0.48 10.09
CA ILE A 2 8.68 -1.25 11.28
C ILE A 2 9.62 -2.45 11.57
N GLY A 3 10.71 -2.60 10.80
CA GLY A 3 11.68 -3.69 10.94
C GLY A 3 11.06 -5.08 10.77
N ASP A 4 10.13 -5.22 9.84
CA ASP A 4 9.31 -6.41 9.62
C ASP A 4 8.54 -6.94 10.86
N SER A 5 8.31 -6.08 11.86
CA SER A 5 7.69 -6.44 13.13
C SER A 5 6.31 -5.82 13.32
N ILE A 6 5.29 -6.69 13.41
CA ILE A 6 3.91 -6.30 13.76
C ILE A 6 3.84 -5.78 15.21
N ALA A 7 4.70 -6.27 16.11
CA ALA A 7 4.78 -5.77 17.48
C ALA A 7 5.20 -4.30 17.51
N THR A 8 6.16 -3.90 16.67
CA THR A 8 6.56 -2.49 16.54
C THR A 8 5.39 -1.63 16.07
N LEU A 9 4.61 -2.11 15.08
CA LEU A 9 3.43 -1.40 14.61
C LEU A 9 2.39 -1.20 15.73
N ARG A 10 2.17 -2.23 16.57
CA ARG A 10 1.27 -2.13 17.72
C ARG A 10 1.75 -1.10 18.73
N ASN A 11 3.05 -1.12 19.08
CA ASN A 11 3.63 -0.15 20.01
C ASN A 11 3.49 1.28 19.48
N LEU A 12 3.71 1.49 18.17
CA LEU A 12 3.48 2.79 17.53
C LEU A 12 2.01 3.21 17.62
N CYS A 13 1.07 2.27 17.45
CA CYS A 13 -0.35 2.54 17.66
C CYS A 13 -0.63 2.96 19.11
N GLU A 14 -0.07 2.27 20.10
CA GLU A 14 -0.22 2.65 21.52
C GLU A 14 0.35 4.04 21.82
N LEU A 15 1.43 4.43 21.13
CA LEU A 15 2.03 5.77 21.22
C LEU A 15 1.26 6.86 20.44
N GLY A 16 0.17 6.50 19.76
CA GLY A 16 -0.74 7.46 19.11
C GLY A 16 -0.69 7.50 17.59
N VAL A 17 0.15 6.68 16.92
CA VAL A 17 0.13 6.59 15.44
C VAL A 17 -1.19 5.96 14.98
N ARG A 18 -1.82 6.54 13.95
CA ARG A 18 -3.16 6.11 13.48
C ARG A 18 -3.25 5.75 12.00
N TYR A 19 -2.19 5.94 11.23
CA TYR A 19 -2.09 5.38 9.89
C TYR A 19 -0.65 4.96 9.58
N ALA A 20 -0.51 4.04 8.63
CA ALA A 20 0.79 3.64 8.10
C ALA A 20 0.70 3.41 6.59
N THR A 21 1.67 3.94 5.86
CA THR A 21 1.82 3.73 4.42
C THR A 21 2.50 2.39 4.17
N LEU A 22 1.94 1.56 3.27
CA LEU A 22 2.45 0.21 3.02
C LEU A 22 3.85 0.19 2.40
N THR A 23 4.17 1.18 1.56
CA THR A 23 5.45 1.31 0.87
C THR A 23 5.89 2.78 0.80
N HIS A 24 7.09 3.02 0.28
CA HIS A 24 7.53 4.34 -0.20
C HIS A 24 8.09 4.15 -1.62
N ASN A 25 9.20 4.79 -1.98
CA ASN A 25 9.90 4.57 -3.26
C ASN A 25 10.78 3.30 -3.26
N CYS A 26 10.29 2.21 -2.67
CA CYS A 26 10.94 0.90 -2.70
C CYS A 26 9.95 -0.21 -2.34
N HIS A 27 10.11 -1.38 -2.95
CA HIS A 27 9.44 -2.60 -2.48
C HIS A 27 9.89 -2.94 -1.07
N ASN A 28 9.03 -3.65 -0.35
CA ASN A 28 9.39 -4.27 0.91
C ASN A 28 8.76 -5.66 1.04
N SER A 29 8.94 -6.29 2.19
CA SER A 29 8.42 -7.62 2.49
C SER A 29 6.88 -7.71 2.45
N TYR A 30 6.17 -6.58 2.44
CA TYR A 30 4.72 -6.49 2.57
C TYR A 30 4.00 -6.18 1.26
N ALA A 31 4.54 -5.31 0.41
CA ALA A 31 3.85 -4.84 -0.78
C ALA A 31 4.78 -4.21 -1.83
N ASP A 32 4.24 -4.06 -3.03
CA ASP A 32 4.91 -3.38 -4.14
C ASP A 32 4.67 -1.87 -4.16
N ALA A 33 5.75 -1.13 -4.41
CA ALA A 33 5.75 0.32 -4.58
C ALA A 33 5.40 0.74 -6.01
N ALA A 34 4.94 1.98 -6.19
CA ALA A 34 4.75 2.59 -7.52
C ALA A 34 6.08 2.98 -8.17
N MET A 35 7.05 3.38 -7.35
CA MET A 35 8.34 3.90 -7.79
C MET A 35 9.47 3.21 -7.03
N VAL A 36 10.62 3.09 -7.65
CA VAL A 36 11.88 2.69 -7.01
C VAL A 36 12.93 3.77 -7.21
N ASP A 37 13.62 4.15 -6.13
CA ASP A 37 14.81 4.99 -6.24
C ASP A 37 15.97 4.11 -6.73
N VAL A 38 16.50 4.41 -7.92
CA VAL A 38 17.65 3.68 -8.47
C VAL A 38 18.96 4.35 -8.06
N ALA A 39 20.07 3.61 -8.14
CA ALA A 39 21.40 4.05 -7.68
C ALA A 39 21.90 5.37 -8.31
N SER A 40 21.34 5.78 -9.44
CA SER A 40 21.63 7.07 -10.08
C SER A 40 20.94 8.28 -9.41
N GLY A 41 20.16 8.07 -8.34
CA GLY A 41 19.40 9.12 -7.67
C GLY A 41 18.13 9.56 -8.42
N VAL A 42 17.73 8.81 -9.44
CA VAL A 42 16.49 9.04 -10.20
C VAL A 42 15.45 8.03 -9.72
N SER A 43 14.21 8.47 -9.50
CA SER A 43 13.10 7.55 -9.26
C SER A 43 12.53 7.07 -10.60
N ALA A 44 12.32 5.77 -10.75
CA ALA A 44 11.68 5.16 -11.92
C ALA A 44 10.42 4.39 -11.50
N ALA A 45 9.54 4.11 -12.46
CA ALA A 45 8.42 3.20 -12.23
C ALA A 45 8.96 1.85 -11.75
N ALA A 46 8.34 1.29 -10.72
CA ALA A 46 8.74 0.02 -10.15
C ALA A 46 8.22 -1.14 -11.01
N GLU A 47 9.09 -2.12 -11.28
CA GLU A 47 8.65 -3.40 -11.82
C GLU A 47 8.00 -4.25 -10.72
N PRO A 48 6.97 -5.06 -11.01
CA PRO A 48 6.31 -5.88 -9.99
C PRO A 48 7.27 -6.85 -9.29
N TYR A 49 7.17 -6.98 -7.98
CA TYR A 49 7.94 -7.96 -7.20
C TYR A 49 7.02 -9.03 -6.59
N TRP A 50 5.96 -8.62 -5.89
CA TRP A 50 4.91 -9.51 -5.40
C TRP A 50 3.72 -9.62 -6.37
N GLY A 51 3.56 -8.66 -7.28
CA GLY A 51 2.32 -8.47 -8.04
C GLY A 51 1.20 -7.89 -7.16
N GLY A 52 1.57 -6.99 -6.25
CA GLY A 52 0.66 -6.35 -5.31
C GLY A 52 1.03 -6.57 -3.83
N VAL A 53 0.09 -7.07 -3.04
CA VAL A 53 0.29 -7.32 -1.60
C VAL A 53 0.81 -8.73 -1.35
N SER A 54 1.91 -8.86 -0.61
CA SER A 54 2.49 -10.15 -0.24
C SER A 54 1.64 -10.89 0.81
N PRO A 55 1.82 -12.21 1.03
CA PRO A 55 1.16 -12.92 2.12
C PRO A 55 1.39 -12.31 3.51
N LEU A 56 2.59 -11.75 3.75
CA LEU A 56 2.90 -11.04 4.99
C LEU A 56 2.16 -9.69 5.04
N GLY A 57 2.05 -8.98 3.91
CA GLY A 57 1.26 -7.77 3.77
C GLY A 57 -0.23 -7.97 4.06
N GLN A 58 -0.81 -9.08 3.63
CA GLN A 58 -2.20 -9.44 3.94
C GLN A 58 -2.43 -9.57 5.45
N ALA A 59 -1.46 -10.11 6.18
CA ALA A 59 -1.51 -10.14 7.64
C ALA A 59 -1.33 -8.74 8.25
N LEU A 60 -0.44 -7.91 7.69
CA LEU A 60 -0.20 -6.55 8.15
C LEU A 60 -1.43 -5.64 7.97
N ILE A 61 -2.13 -5.71 6.84
CA ILE A 61 -3.32 -4.88 6.54
C ILE A 61 -4.45 -5.09 7.56
N LYS A 62 -4.48 -6.25 8.25
CA LYS A 62 -5.39 -6.49 9.38
C LYS A 62 -5.10 -5.59 10.59
N MET A 63 -4.11 -4.69 10.51
CA MET A 63 -3.87 -3.59 11.44
C MET A 63 -5.09 -2.68 11.66
N ASN A 64 -6.04 -2.65 10.72
CA ASN A 64 -7.33 -1.98 10.93
C ASN A 64 -8.05 -2.46 12.19
N ARG A 65 -7.89 -3.73 12.58
CA ARG A 65 -8.47 -4.29 13.81
C ARG A 65 -7.95 -3.61 15.09
N MET A 66 -6.79 -2.96 15.00
CA MET A 66 -6.16 -2.23 16.10
C MET A 66 -6.34 -0.70 15.96
N GLY A 67 -7.21 -0.23 15.06
CA GLY A 67 -7.45 1.20 14.84
C GLY A 67 -6.39 1.92 14.00
N MET A 68 -5.58 1.17 13.23
CA MET A 68 -4.60 1.72 12.30
C MET A 68 -5.17 1.77 10.88
N MET A 69 -5.23 2.95 10.27
CA MET A 69 -5.63 3.14 8.88
C MET A 69 -4.52 2.72 7.92
N VAL A 70 -4.91 2.15 6.78
CA VAL A 70 -3.99 1.79 5.69
C VAL A 70 -3.88 2.97 4.75
N ASP A 71 -2.67 3.47 4.53
CA ASP A 71 -2.38 4.48 3.52
C ASP A 71 -1.74 3.86 2.28
N LEU A 72 -2.34 4.14 1.12
CA LEU A 72 -1.99 3.57 -0.18
C LEU A 72 -1.18 4.52 -1.07
N SER A 73 -0.86 5.73 -0.59
CA SER A 73 0.13 6.55 -1.28
C SER A 73 1.46 5.80 -1.43
N HIS A 74 2.19 6.04 -2.52
CA HIS A 74 3.39 5.29 -2.94
C HIS A 74 3.22 3.82 -3.34
N THR A 75 2.04 3.22 -3.22
CA THR A 75 1.85 1.81 -3.59
C THR A 75 1.66 1.62 -5.09
N SER A 76 2.00 0.45 -5.63
CA SER A 76 1.71 0.09 -7.02
C SER A 76 0.20 -0.04 -7.25
N PHE A 77 -0.26 0.02 -8.50
CA PHE A 77 -1.67 -0.16 -8.82
C PHE A 77 -2.21 -1.52 -8.38
N ASP A 78 -1.39 -2.56 -8.46
CA ASP A 78 -1.77 -3.91 -8.01
C ASP A 78 -1.89 -3.97 -6.49
N THR A 79 -0.99 -3.31 -5.75
CA THR A 79 -1.10 -3.17 -4.29
C THR A 79 -2.38 -2.43 -3.90
N MET A 80 -2.75 -1.37 -4.63
CA MET A 80 -4.00 -0.64 -4.40
C MET A 80 -5.20 -1.57 -4.59
N ARG A 81 -5.27 -2.27 -5.73
CA ARG A 81 -6.37 -3.20 -6.04
C ARG A 81 -6.46 -4.33 -5.04
N ASP A 82 -5.33 -4.90 -4.64
CA ASP A 82 -5.26 -5.98 -3.66
C ASP A 82 -5.71 -5.56 -2.27
N THR A 83 -5.32 -4.36 -1.85
CA THR A 83 -5.80 -3.81 -0.59
C THR A 83 -7.32 -3.63 -0.61
N LEU A 84 -7.92 -3.42 -1.78
CA LEU A 84 -9.37 -3.36 -1.98
C LEU A 84 -10.02 -4.72 -2.29
N GLY A 85 -9.32 -5.84 -2.08
CA GLY A 85 -9.84 -7.20 -2.25
C GLY A 85 -9.55 -7.85 -3.60
N GLY A 86 -8.89 -7.13 -4.52
CA GLY A 86 -8.42 -7.68 -5.79
C GLY A 86 -9.54 -8.19 -6.71
N PRO A 87 -9.21 -8.98 -7.73
CA PRO A 87 -10.19 -9.67 -8.57
C PRO A 87 -10.78 -10.91 -7.86
N PRO A 88 -12.01 -11.33 -8.22
CA PRO A 88 -12.60 -12.57 -7.71
C PRO A 88 -11.66 -13.77 -7.87
N GLY A 89 -11.54 -14.59 -6.82
CA GLY A 89 -10.72 -15.81 -6.83
C GLY A 89 -9.27 -15.64 -6.37
N LYS A 90 -8.83 -14.43 -6.01
CA LYS A 90 -7.47 -14.18 -5.47
C LYS A 90 -7.23 -14.79 -4.07
N GLY A 91 -8.28 -15.25 -3.38
CA GLY A 91 -8.19 -15.86 -2.06
C GLY A 91 -7.84 -14.88 -0.93
N TRP A 92 -8.03 -13.58 -1.17
CA TRP A 92 -7.78 -12.48 -0.26
C TRP A 92 -8.92 -11.46 -0.36
N ASP A 93 -9.56 -11.12 0.77
CA ASP A 93 -10.77 -10.28 0.79
C ASP A 93 -10.48 -8.78 0.93
N GLY A 94 -9.21 -8.38 1.04
CA GLY A 94 -8.84 -6.98 1.18
C GLY A 94 -8.85 -6.44 2.61
N SER A 95 -8.72 -5.12 2.69
CA SER A 95 -8.80 -4.31 3.89
C SER A 95 -10.19 -4.37 4.51
N LEU A 96 -10.27 -4.57 5.82
CA LEU A 96 -11.56 -4.63 6.54
C LEU A 96 -12.12 -3.25 6.85
N ALA A 97 -11.28 -2.21 6.82
CA ALA A 97 -11.68 -0.82 6.99
C ALA A 97 -11.26 -0.01 5.76
N PRO A 98 -11.90 1.17 5.53
CA PRO A 98 -11.52 2.06 4.45
C PRO A 98 -10.03 2.40 4.47
N SER A 99 -9.44 2.44 3.28
CA SER A 99 -8.06 2.89 3.07
C SER A 99 -8.02 4.35 2.68
N ILE A 100 -6.90 5.01 2.92
CA ILE A 100 -6.70 6.41 2.54
C ILE A 100 -5.60 6.53 1.48
N PHE A 101 -5.64 7.63 0.73
CA PHE A 101 -4.50 8.13 -0.04
C PHE A 101 -4.09 9.45 0.59
N SER A 102 -3.09 9.42 1.46
CA SER A 102 -2.69 10.62 2.21
C SER A 102 -2.14 11.72 1.28
N HIS A 103 -1.55 11.34 0.14
CA HIS A 103 -0.98 12.26 -0.85
C HIS A 103 -0.80 11.62 -2.23
N SER A 104 -1.91 11.43 -2.95
CA SER A 104 -1.91 11.01 -4.36
C SER A 104 -2.85 11.90 -5.20
N SER A 105 -2.66 11.93 -6.52
CA SER A 105 -3.57 12.61 -7.46
C SER A 105 -4.31 11.59 -8.36
N SER A 106 -5.23 12.04 -9.22
CA SER A 106 -5.89 11.18 -10.21
C SER A 106 -4.96 10.87 -11.40
N TYR A 107 -4.88 9.60 -11.77
CA TYR A 107 -4.09 9.15 -12.91
C TYR A 107 -4.64 9.66 -14.24
N ALA A 108 -5.96 9.75 -14.38
CA ALA A 108 -6.61 10.27 -15.58
C ALA A 108 -6.23 11.73 -15.90
N LEU A 109 -5.93 12.53 -14.87
CA LEU A 109 -5.48 13.91 -15.02
C LEU A 109 -3.96 14.03 -15.24
N CYS A 110 -3.18 13.16 -14.60
CA CYS A 110 -1.73 13.13 -14.72
C CYS A 110 -1.26 11.66 -14.70
N PRO A 111 -0.87 11.08 -15.85
CA PRO A 111 -0.56 9.66 -15.96
C PRO A 111 0.84 9.34 -15.41
N HIS A 112 0.96 9.44 -14.09
CA HIS A 112 2.19 9.16 -13.33
C HIS A 112 1.97 7.93 -12.43
N PRO A 113 2.94 7.01 -12.26
CA PRO A 113 2.76 5.78 -11.48
C PRO A 113 2.30 5.98 -10.02
N ARG A 114 2.58 7.13 -9.42
CA ARG A 114 2.09 7.50 -8.07
C ARG A 114 0.60 7.89 -8.00
N ASN A 115 -0.04 8.13 -9.13
CA ASN A 115 -1.41 8.63 -9.19
C ASN A 115 -2.41 7.49 -9.31
N VAL A 116 -3.59 7.68 -8.74
CA VAL A 116 -4.59 6.63 -8.52
C VAL A 116 -5.42 6.42 -9.80
N PRO A 117 -5.49 5.21 -10.34
CA PRO A 117 -6.39 4.86 -11.45
C PRO A 117 -7.87 4.99 -11.07
N ASP A 118 -8.72 5.32 -12.04
CA ASP A 118 -10.15 5.52 -11.80
C ASP A 118 -10.85 4.26 -11.29
N ASP A 119 -10.40 3.06 -11.70
CA ASP A 119 -10.95 1.79 -11.20
C ASP A 119 -10.68 1.56 -9.71
N VAL A 120 -9.63 2.18 -9.16
CA VAL A 120 -9.33 2.18 -7.73
C VAL A 120 -10.15 3.26 -7.03
N LEU A 121 -10.24 4.47 -7.60
CA LEU A 121 -11.02 5.57 -7.02
C LEU A 121 -12.51 5.23 -6.89
N HIS A 122 -13.09 4.48 -7.84
CA HIS A 122 -14.50 4.08 -7.81
C HIS A 122 -14.82 2.94 -6.81
N ARG A 123 -13.80 2.30 -6.24
CA ARG A 123 -13.95 1.20 -5.27
C ARG A 123 -13.76 1.64 -3.81
N GLN A 124 -13.46 2.92 -3.59
CA GLN A 124 -13.30 3.53 -2.27
C GLN A 124 -14.65 3.93 -1.65
#